data_AF-A0A2P4Y8N8-F1
#
_entry.id   AF-A0A2P4Y8N8-F1
#
_cell.length_a   1.000
_cell.length_b   1.000
_cell.length_c   1.000
_cell.angle_alpha   90.00
_cell.angle_beta   90.00
_cell.angle_gamma   90.00
#
_symmetry.space_group_name_H-M   'P 1'
#
loop_
_entity.id
_entity.type
_entity.pdbx_description
1 polymer ?
#
loop_
_entity_poly.entity_id
_entity_poly.type
_entity_poly.pdbx_seq_one_letter_code
_entity_poly.pdbx_strand_id
1 'polypeptide(L)'
;MPRLSTKQRELRQIRGILAKRETAATSRDLLSDADSEEDELDEYWILEYELVLNARYAGRSSNYRKRKGRWIKVLYNTEHTNDTEFICDITSGKPVNEHAC
;
A
#
# COMPACT_ATOMS: atom_id res chain seq x y z
N MET A 1 13.76 -1.30 21.24
CA MET A 1 12.97 -1.10 20.00
C MET A 1 13.91 -0.84 18.83
N PRO A 2 13.73 -1.49 17.66
CA PRO A 2 14.51 -1.17 16.46
C PRO A 2 14.29 0.29 16.06
N ARG A 3 15.37 1.01 15.74
CA ARG A 3 15.28 2.39 15.24
C ARG A 3 14.66 2.41 13.85
N LEU A 4 13.63 3.23 13.66
CA LEU A 4 13.01 3.43 12.34
C LEU A 4 14.00 4.11 11.40
N SER A 5 14.08 3.66 10.14
CA SER A 5 14.84 4.39 9.13
C SER A 5 14.22 5.75 8.86
N THR A 6 15.02 6.73 8.42
CA THR A 6 14.57 8.09 8.11
C THR A 6 13.36 8.08 7.16
N LYS A 7 13.44 7.30 6.06
CA LYS A 7 12.33 7.11 5.10
C LYS A 7 11.08 6.46 5.73
N GLN A 8 11.23 5.59 6.72
CA GLN A 8 10.09 4.99 7.41
C GLN A 8 9.41 5.98 8.37
N ARG A 9 10.18 6.89 8.98
CA ARG A 9 9.64 7.98 9.78
C ARG A 9 8.90 8.98 8.91
N GLU A 10 9.48 9.37 7.78
CA GLU A 10 8.84 10.24 6.77
C GLU A 10 7.50 9.64 6.31
N LEU A 11 7.46 8.36 5.93
CA LEU A 11 6.20 7.69 5.55
C LEU A 11 5.14 7.71 6.65
N ARG A 12 5.53 7.61 7.92
CA ARG A 12 4.56 7.69 9.03
C ARG A 12 4.00 9.11 9.16
N GLN A 13 4.83 10.12 8.99
CA GLN A 13 4.40 11.51 9.05
C GLN A 13 3.43 11.83 7.90
N ILE A 14 3.80 11.47 6.67
CA ILE A 14 2.95 11.71 5.49
C ILE A 14 1.61 10.97 5.62
N ARG A 15 1.60 9.73 6.14
CA ARG A 15 0.34 9.01 6.43
C ARG A 15 -0.55 9.74 7.43
N GLY A 16 0.04 10.35 8.45
CA GLY A 16 -0.70 11.17 9.40
C GLY A 16 -1.30 12.42 8.76
N ILE A 17 -0.61 13.00 7.77
CA ILE A 17 -1.11 14.14 7.01
C ILE A 17 -2.25 13.68 6.09
N LEU A 18 -2.05 12.62 5.30
CA LEU A 18 -3.08 12.06 4.42
C LEU A 18 -4.37 11.72 5.19
N ALA A 19 -4.28 11.12 6.38
CA ALA A 19 -5.47 10.81 7.16
C ALA A 19 -6.27 12.07 7.57
N LYS A 20 -5.58 13.16 7.91
CA LYS A 20 -6.23 14.45 8.22
C LYS A 20 -6.86 15.08 6.98
N ARG A 21 -6.14 14.98 5.86
CA ARG A 21 -6.60 15.52 4.57
C ARG A 21 -7.82 14.77 4.04
N GLU A 22 -7.82 13.44 4.14
CA GLU A 22 -8.97 12.60 3.84
C GLU A 22 -10.20 13.04 4.63
N THR A 23 -10.07 13.28 5.95
CA THR A 23 -11.18 13.79 6.77
C THR A 23 -11.64 15.20 6.38
N ALA A 24 -10.71 16.06 5.95
CA ALA A 24 -11.04 17.40 5.48
C ALA A 24 -11.78 17.35 4.14
N ALA A 25 -11.29 16.55 3.19
CA ALA A 25 -11.95 16.31 1.90
C ALA A 25 -13.36 15.73 2.07
N THR A 26 -13.55 14.76 2.98
CA THR A 26 -14.90 14.25 3.27
C THR A 26 -15.82 15.33 3.84
N SER A 27 -15.28 16.22 4.69
CA SER A 27 -16.05 17.32 5.27
C SER A 27 -16.44 18.34 4.20
N ARG A 28 -15.53 18.69 3.28
CA ARG A 28 -15.79 19.58 2.14
C ARG A 28 -16.87 19.01 1.23
N ASP A 29 -16.77 17.73 0.86
CA ASP A 29 -17.78 17.04 0.06
C ASP A 29 -19.15 17.05 0.73
N LEU A 30 -19.22 16.70 2.02
CA LEU A 30 -20.47 16.69 2.79
C LEU A 30 -21.11 18.08 2.94
N LEU A 31 -20.29 19.14 3.00
CA LEU A 31 -20.75 20.52 3.10
C LEU A 31 -20.93 21.20 1.73
N SER A 32 -20.65 20.49 0.62
CA SER A 32 -20.62 21.05 -0.74
C SER A 32 -19.68 22.27 -0.86
N ASP A 33 -18.63 22.29 -0.06
CA ASP A 33 -17.62 23.35 0.01
C ASP A 33 -16.42 22.97 -0.87
N ALA A 34 -16.66 22.97 -2.19
CA ALA A 34 -15.63 22.65 -3.17
C ALA A 34 -14.56 23.74 -3.16
N ASP A 35 -13.34 23.37 -2.79
CA ASP A 35 -12.16 24.22 -2.74
C ASP A 35 -11.05 23.58 -3.58
N SER A 36 -10.78 24.17 -4.74
CA SER A 36 -9.80 23.68 -5.69
C SER A 36 -8.36 23.75 -5.18
N GLU A 37 -8.05 24.70 -4.30
CA GLU A 37 -6.70 24.81 -3.71
C GLU A 37 -6.45 23.64 -2.76
N GLU A 38 -7.46 23.22 -2.01
CA GLU A 38 -7.38 22.06 -1.13
C GLU A 38 -7.27 20.73 -1.89
N ASP A 39 -7.88 20.64 -3.08
CA ASP A 39 -7.77 19.46 -3.94
C ASP A 39 -6.35 19.32 -4.52
N GLU A 40 -5.72 20.41 -4.99
CA GLU A 40 -4.32 20.39 -5.44
C GLU A 40 -3.37 19.98 -4.30
N LEU A 41 -3.67 20.46 -3.09
CA LEU A 41 -2.87 20.14 -1.91
C LEU A 41 -3.09 18.67 -1.49
N ASP A 42 -4.28 18.10 -1.65
CA ASP A 42 -4.55 16.66 -1.50
C ASP A 42 -3.72 15.83 -2.48
N GLU A 43 -3.73 16.19 -3.77
CA GLU A 43 -2.93 15.53 -4.81
C GLU A 43 -1.43 15.59 -4.51
N TYR A 44 -0.93 16.75 -4.10
CA TYR A 44 0.48 16.92 -3.73
C TYR A 44 0.92 15.93 -2.65
N TRP A 45 0.14 15.78 -1.58
CA TRP A 45 0.49 14.88 -0.47
C TRP A 45 0.39 13.40 -0.87
N ILE A 46 -0.51 13.04 -1.79
CA ILE A 46 -0.60 11.70 -2.36
C ILE A 46 0.67 11.39 -3.17
N LEU A 47 1.07 12.30 -4.06
CA LEU A 47 2.28 12.14 -4.87
C LEU A 47 3.55 12.05 -4.02
N GLU A 48 3.67 12.89 -2.98
CA GLU A 48 4.79 12.85 -2.05
C GLU A 48 4.85 11.51 -1.29
N TYR A 49 3.70 10.98 -0.87
CA TYR A 49 3.63 9.64 -0.27
C TYR A 49 4.15 8.56 -1.21
N GLU A 50 3.71 8.56 -2.46
CA GLU A 50 4.16 7.59 -3.47
C GLU A 50 5.65 7.72 -3.76
N LEU A 51 6.16 8.93 -3.88
CA LEU A 51 7.58 9.20 -4.11
C LEU A 51 8.44 8.63 -2.97
N VAL A 52 8.10 8.92 -1.71
CA VAL A 52 8.84 8.41 -0.55
C VAL A 52 8.71 6.89 -0.43
N LEU A 53 7.54 6.34 -0.75
CA LEU A 53 7.30 4.89 -0.77
C LEU A 53 8.19 4.23 -1.82
N ASN A 54 8.21 4.76 -3.03
CA ASN A 54 9.03 4.31 -4.13
C ASN A 54 10.51 4.44 -3.79
N ALA A 55 10.99 5.58 -3.30
CA ALA A 55 12.38 5.75 -2.89
C ALA A 55 12.83 4.71 -1.84
N ARG A 56 11.95 4.36 -0.88
CA ARG A 56 12.24 3.36 0.15
C ARG A 56 12.36 1.94 -0.41
N TYR A 57 11.63 1.62 -1.47
CA TYR A 57 11.54 0.28 -2.06
C TYR A 57 12.17 0.16 -3.45
N ALA A 58 12.70 1.24 -4.01
CA ALA A 58 13.32 1.31 -5.33
C ALA A 58 14.52 0.39 -5.43
N GLY A 59 15.42 0.45 -4.44
CA GLY A 59 16.61 -0.40 -4.34
C GLY A 59 16.39 -1.76 -3.66
N ARG A 60 15.17 -2.09 -3.21
CA ARG A 60 14.91 -3.42 -2.62
C ARG A 60 14.66 -4.42 -3.74
N SER A 61 15.32 -5.58 -3.67
CA SER A 61 15.23 -6.62 -4.71
C SER A 61 13.78 -7.00 -5.02
N SER A 62 13.54 -7.40 -6.28
CA SER A 62 12.24 -7.88 -6.76
C SER A 62 11.59 -8.89 -5.80
N ASN A 63 12.39 -9.71 -5.11
CA ASN A 63 11.93 -10.67 -4.10
C ASN A 63 11.23 -10.02 -2.90
N TYR A 64 11.66 -8.84 -2.46
CA TYR A 64 11.00 -8.12 -1.36
C TYR A 64 9.63 -7.59 -1.78
N ARG A 65 9.49 -7.11 -3.03
CA ARG A 65 8.22 -6.67 -3.60
C ARG A 65 7.26 -7.85 -3.80
N LYS A 66 7.76 -8.96 -4.37
CA LYS A 66 7.02 -10.23 -4.53
C LYS A 66 6.55 -10.79 -3.19
N ARG A 67 7.36 -10.72 -2.14
CA ARG A 67 6.96 -11.16 -0.79
C ARG A 67 5.76 -10.37 -0.27
N LYS A 68 5.74 -9.04 -0.41
CA LYS A 68 4.58 -8.22 -0.02
C LYS A 68 3.32 -8.63 -0.80
N GLY A 69 3.42 -8.82 -2.12
CA GLY A 69 2.30 -9.29 -2.95
C GLY A 69 1.81 -10.69 -2.54
N ARG A 70 2.72 -11.61 -2.23
CA ARG A 70 2.38 -12.94 -1.70
C ARG A 70 1.64 -12.84 -0.37
N TRP A 71 2.06 -11.99 0.56
CA TRP A 71 1.35 -11.81 1.83
C TRP A 71 -0.06 -11.24 1.67
N ILE A 72 -0.24 -10.29 0.76
CA ILE A 72 -1.58 -9.76 0.45
C ILE A 72 -2.45 -10.86 -0.15
N LYS A 73 -1.92 -11.65 -1.09
CA LYS A 73 -2.63 -12.80 -1.64
C LYS A 73 -2.97 -13.83 -0.56
N VAL A 74 -2.04 -14.13 0.36
CA VAL A 74 -2.27 -15.07 1.48
C VAL A 74 -3.32 -14.56 2.46
N LEU A 75 -3.31 -13.27 2.80
CA LEU A 75 -4.22 -12.69 3.80
C LEU A 75 -5.64 -12.48 3.28
N TYR A 76 -5.80 -12.29 1.96
CA TYR A 76 -7.09 -11.97 1.33
C TYR A 76 -7.51 -13.00 0.27
N ASN A 77 -6.85 -14.17 0.18
CA ASN A 77 -7.29 -15.23 -0.71
C ASN A 77 -8.57 -15.85 -0.15
N THR A 78 -9.70 -15.44 -0.72
CA THR A 78 -11.00 -16.11 -0.55
C THR A 78 -11.14 -17.36 -1.43
N GLU A 79 -10.17 -17.62 -2.32
CA GLU A 79 -10.17 -18.75 -3.25
C GLU A 79 -9.83 -20.09 -2.59
N HIS A 80 -9.09 -20.08 -1.48
CA HIS A 80 -8.77 -21.32 -0.77
C HIS A 80 -9.94 -21.69 0.13
N THR A 81 -10.62 -22.79 -0.22
CA THR A 81 -11.74 -23.34 0.56
C THR A 81 -11.27 -24.34 1.61
N ASN A 82 -9.99 -24.77 1.56
CA ASN A 82 -9.41 -25.77 2.45
C ASN A 82 -7.97 -25.41 2.86
N ASP A 83 -7.68 -25.52 4.16
CA ASP A 83 -6.39 -25.21 4.80
C ASP A 83 -5.20 -25.99 4.19
N THR A 84 -5.43 -27.20 3.69
CA THR A 84 -4.35 -28.01 3.11
C THR A 84 -3.86 -27.48 1.76
N GLU A 85 -4.77 -26.93 0.95
CA GLU A 85 -4.42 -26.32 -0.34
C GLU A 85 -3.67 -25.00 -0.12
N PHE A 86 -4.10 -24.22 0.87
CA PHE A 86 -3.44 -22.99 1.31
C PHE A 86 -1.98 -23.24 1.75
N ILE A 87 -1.74 -24.26 2.58
CA ILE A 87 -0.39 -24.59 3.06
C ILE A 87 0.52 -25.09 1.93
N CYS A 88 -0.01 -25.88 0.99
CA CYS A 88 0.75 -26.35 -0.17
C CYS A 88 1.20 -25.21 -1.08
N ASP A 89 0.35 -24.21 -1.32
CA ASP A 89 0.69 -23.08 -2.18
C ASP A 89 1.72 -22.13 -1.55
N ILE A 90 1.68 -21.94 -0.23
CA ILE A 90 2.65 -21.10 0.49
C ILE A 90 4.04 -21.77 0.55
N THR A 91 4.07 -23.09 0.72
CA THR A 91 5.32 -23.85 0.90
C THR A 91 5.96 -24.28 -0.42
N SER A 92 5.18 -24.45 -1.50
CA SER A 92 5.68 -24.97 -2.78
C SER A 92 6.46 -23.97 -3.63
N GLY A 93 6.41 -22.67 -3.33
CA GLY A 93 7.26 -21.66 -3.98
C GLY A 93 7.05 -21.49 -5.49
N LYS A 94 6.04 -22.13 -6.10
CA LYS A 94 5.80 -22.15 -7.55
C LYS A 94 5.49 -20.75 -8.08
N PRO A 95 6.10 -20.29 -9.19
CA PRO A 95 5.49 -19.24 -9.99
C PRO A 95 4.21 -19.83 -10.60
N VAL A 96 3.09 -19.15 -10.38
CA VAL A 96 1.83 -19.53 -11.02
C VAL A 96 2.02 -19.30 -12.51
N ASN A 97 2.10 -20.40 -13.26
CA ASN A 97 2.12 -20.40 -14.71
C ASN A 97 0.93 -19.62 -15.25
N GLU A 98 1.24 -18.80 -16.24
CA GLU A 98 0.32 -18.29 -17.23
C GLU A 98 -0.48 -19.46 -17.84
N HIS A 99 -1.77 -19.49 -17.58
CA HIS A 99 -2.77 -20.10 -18.46
C HIS A 99 -3.86 -19.02 -18.57
N ALA A 100 -3.88 -18.19 -19.62
CA ALA A 100 -4.36 -18.53 -20.96
C ALA A 100 -5.72 -19.23 -20.90
N CYS A 101 -6.76 -18.45 -20.61
CA CYS A 101 -7.92 -18.19 -21.47
C CYS A 101 -8.76 -17.05 -20.85
#